data_AF-C6J7T1-F1
#
_entry.id   AF-C6J7T1-F1
#
_cell.length_a   1.000
_cell.length_b   1.000
_cell.length_c   1.000
_cell.angle_alpha   90.00
_cell.angle_beta   90.00
_cell.angle_gamma   90.00
#
_symmetry.space_group_name_H-M   'P 1'
#
loop_
_entity.id
_entity.type
_entity.pdbx_description
1 polymer ?
#
loop_
_entity_poly.entity_id
_entity_poly.type
_entity_poly.pdbx_seq_one_letter_code
_entity_poly.pdbx_strand_id
1 'polypeptide(L)' 'MLRASLLEGTAFLPGTLCYAKEPDDRFIRLTVAAHEPARLREGLARLTAALAEFTARSAD' A
#
# COMPACT_ATOMS: atom_id res chain seq x y z
N MET A 1 -6.87 -4.78 4.00
CA MET A 1 -5.77 -3.83 3.66
C MET A 1 -6.13 -2.86 2.53
N LEU A 2 -6.45 -3.33 1.32
CA LEU A 2 -6.64 -2.52 0.09
C LEU A 2 -7.69 -1.41 0.11
N ARG A 3 -8.70 -1.49 0.98
CA ARG A 3 -9.81 -0.52 1.01
C ARG A 3 -9.48 0.77 1.78
N ALA A 4 -8.52 0.72 2.72
CA ALA A 4 -8.17 1.87 3.57
C ALA A 4 -7.21 2.85 2.85
N SER A 5 -6.28 2.35 2.05
CA SER A 5 -5.30 3.16 1.30
C SER A 5 -5.89 3.97 0.13
N LEU A 6 -6.98 3.46 -0.47
CA LEU A 6 -7.69 4.12 -1.56
C LEU A 6 -8.36 5.42 -1.13
N LEU A 7 -8.76 5.52 0.15
CA LEU A 7 -9.40 6.72 0.71
C LEU A 7 -8.38 7.85 0.97
N GLU A 8 -7.09 7.52 1.13
CA GLU A 8 -6.00 8.47 1.43
C GLU A 8 -5.25 8.99 0.19
N GLY A 9 -5.75 8.71 -1.02
CA GLY A 9 -5.14 9.17 -2.27
C GLY A 9 -3.79 8.52 -2.59
N THR A 10 -3.55 7.31 -2.06
CA THR A 10 -2.37 6.51 -2.41
C THR A 10 -2.76 5.39 -3.37
N ALA A 11 -1.94 5.17 -4.41
CA ALA A 11 -2.12 4.09 -5.36
C ALA A 11 -0.99 3.08 -5.24
N PHE A 12 -1.34 1.80 -5.19
CA PHE A 12 -0.40 0.69 -5.32
C PHE A 12 -1.06 -0.42 -6.13
N LEU A 13 -0.25 -1.34 -6.64
CA LEU A 13 -0.76 -2.55 -7.26
C LEU A 13 -0.75 -3.70 -6.23
N PRO A 14 -1.88 -4.40 -6.01
CA PRO A 14 -1.90 -5.62 -5.21
C PRO A 14 -0.87 -6.63 -5.70
N GLY A 15 -0.09 -7.21 -4.78
CA GLY A 15 0.90 -8.23 -5.12
C GLY A 15 0.29 -9.44 -5.83
N THR A 16 -0.94 -9.82 -5.44
CA THR A 16 -1.71 -10.94 -6.02
C THR A 16 -1.88 -10.85 -7.54
N LEU A 17 -1.86 -9.65 -8.13
CA LEU A 17 -1.99 -9.45 -9.58
C LEU A 17 -0.69 -9.73 -10.36
N CYS A 18 0.43 -9.95 -9.67
CA CYS A 18 1.76 -10.14 -10.27
C CYS A 18 2.34 -11.55 -10.03
N TYR A 19 1.53 -12.51 -9.57
CA TYR A 19 1.97 -13.89 -9.41
C TYR A 19 1.69 -14.71 -10.67
N ALA A 20 2.70 -15.47 -11.12
CA ALA A 20 2.53 -16.47 -12.17
C ALA A 20 1.96 -17.80 -11.64
N LYS A 21 1.94 -17.97 -10.30
CA LYS A 21 1.47 -19.16 -9.58
C LYS A 21 0.51 -18.71 -8.46
N GLU A 22 0.45 -19.47 -7.36
CA GLU A 22 -0.39 -19.13 -6.21
C GLU A 22 -0.08 -17.71 -5.70
N PRO A 23 -1.09 -16.83 -5.62
CA PRO A 23 -0.91 -15.45 -5.16
C PRO A 23 -0.65 -15.38 -3.66
N ASP A 24 0.27 -14.51 -3.25
CA ASP A 24 0.47 -14.11 -1.86
C ASP A 24 -0.06 -12.67 -1.67
N ASP A 25 -1.01 -12.51 -0.74
CA ASP A 25 -1.72 -11.26 -0.50
C ASP A 25 -1.00 -10.32 0.48
N ARG A 26 0.14 -10.73 1.02
CA ARG A 26 0.96 -9.93 1.95
C ARG A 26 1.80 -8.86 1.27
N PHE A 27 1.90 -8.89 -0.06
CA PHE A 27 2.76 -7.99 -0.83
C PHE A 27 1.98 -6.93 -1.61
N ILE A 28 2.62 -5.77 -1.80
CA ILE A 28 2.18 -4.71 -2.70
C ILE A 28 3.34 -4.27 -3.59
N ARG A 29 3.03 -3.74 -4.78
CA ARG A 29 4.02 -3.13 -5.67
C ARG A 29 3.89 -1.62 -5.65
N LEU A 30 5.02 -0.95 -5.47
CA LEU A 30 5.16 0.51 -5.52
C LEU A 30 6.02 0.91 -6.72
N THR A 31 5.69 2.06 -7.31
CA THR A 31 6.53 2.71 -8.32
C THR A 31 7.09 3.99 -7.75
N VAL A 32 8.42 4.08 -7.67
CA VAL A 32 9.14 5.27 -7.18
C VAL A 32 9.67 6.17 -8.30
N ALA A 33 9.60 5.71 -9.55
CA ALA A 33 10.12 6.45 -10.70
C ALA A 33 9.16 7.55 -11.22
N ALA A 34 7.90 7.55 -10.78
CA ALA A 34 6.85 8.40 -11.37
C ALA A 34 6.71 9.78 -10.70
N HIS A 35 7.35 9.98 -9.55
CA HIS A 35 7.10 11.15 -8.70
C HIS A 35 8.39 11.69 -8.08
N GLU A 36 8.40 13.00 -7.85
CA GLU A 36 9.48 13.68 -7.15
C GLU A 36 9.62 13.21 -5.68
N PRO A 37 10.83 13.29 -5.10
CA PRO A 37 11.10 12.79 -3.75
C PRO A 37 10.14 13.32 -2.66
N ALA A 38 9.69 14.57 -2.77
CA ALA A 38 8.74 15.15 -1.83
C ALA A 38 7.39 14.42 -1.83
N ARG A 39 6.88 14.10 -3.02
CA ARG A 39 5.60 13.42 -3.19
C ARG A 39 5.69 11.94 -2.83
N LEU A 40 6.85 11.31 -3.06
CA LEU A 40 7.10 9.95 -2.58
C LEU A 40 7.07 9.87 -1.05
N ARG A 41 7.68 10.83 -0.35
CA ARG A 41 7.66 10.89 1.12
C ARG A 41 6.24 11.04 1.66
N GLU A 42 5.45 11.93 1.07
CA GLU A 42 4.04 12.12 1.44
C GLU A 42 3.21 10.83 1.24
N GLY A 43 3.36 10.18 0.08
CA GLY A 43 2.65 8.93 -0.21
C GLY A 43 3.03 7.78 0.73
N LEU A 44 4.33 7.64 1.05
CA LEU A 44 4.79 6.63 2.01
C LEU A 44 4.26 6.89 3.41
N ALA A 45 4.21 8.15 3.87
CA ALA A 45 3.65 8.49 5.18
C ALA A 45 2.17 8.10 5.30
N ARG A 46 1.38 8.35 4.25
CA ARG A 46 -0.04 7.94 4.20
C ARG A 46 -0.21 6.42 4.19
N LEU A 47 0.64 5.70 3.45
CA LEU A 47 0.64 4.23 3.46
C LEU A 47 0.94 3.69 4.86
N THR A 48 1.95 4.23 5.54
CA THR A 48 2.29 3.83 6.92
C THR A 48 1.13 4.07 7.89
N ALA A 49 0.45 5.23 7.80
CA ALA A 49 -0.71 5.53 8.64
C ALA A 49 -1.86 4.53 8.40
N ALA A 50 -2.20 4.25 7.15
CA ALA A 50 -3.24 3.29 6.79
C ALA A 50 -2.91 1.85 7.25
N LEU A 51 -1.65 1.45 7.17
CA LEU A 51 -1.19 0.15 7.68
C LEU A 51 -1.31 0.07 9.20
N ALA A 52 -0.85 1.09 9.92
CA ALA A 52 -0.94 1.14 11.38
C ALA A 52 -2.39 1.03 11.87
N GLU A 53 -3.31 1.78 11.25
CA GLU A 53 -4.74 1.74 11.57
C GLU A 53 -5.37 0.37 11.26
N PHE A 54 -4.99 -0.27 10.15
CA PHE A 54 -5.43 -1.63 9.83
C PHE A 54 -4.90 -2.67 10.82
N THR A 55 -3.62 -2.59 11.20
CA THR A 55 -3.03 -3.52 12.16
C THR A 55 -3.64 -3.36 13.56
N ALA A 56 -3.93 -2.13 13.99
CA ALA A 56 -4.57 -1.88 15.28
C ALA A 56 -5.97 -2.52 15.35
N ARG A 57 -6.79 -2.36 14.30
CA ARG A 57 -8.13 -2.99 14.21
C ARG A 57 -8.12 -4.52 14.11
N SER A 58 -7.00 -5.12 13.70
CA SER A 58 -6.90 -6.57 13.54
C SER A 58 -6.41 -7.27 14.81
N ALA A 59 -6.00 -6.51 15.84
CA ALA A 59 -5.52 -7.01 17.12
C ALA A 59 -6.63 -7.05 18.21
N ASP A 60 -7.78 -6.42 17.94
CA ASP A 60 -9.03 -6.52 18.70
C ASP A 60 -9.90 -7.68 18.18
#